data_AF-A0A365KRH4-F1
#
_entry.id   AF-A0A365KRH4-F1
#
_cell.length_a   1.000
_cell.length_b   1.000
_cell.length_c   1.000
_cell.angle_alpha   90.00
_cell.angle_beta   90.00
_cell.angle_gamma   90.00
#
_symmetry.space_group_name_H-M   'P 1'
#
loop_
_entity.id
_entity.type
_entity.pdbx_description
1 polymer ?
#
loop_
_entity_poly.entity_id
_entity_poly.type
_entity_poly.pdbx_seq_one_letter_code
_entity_poly.pdbx_strand_id
1 'polypeptide(L)'
;MTKVKICGLQELEHVRAASTADAAGFVFAPSRRRISIEQAAALAAELPESVEKIGVFVNAGLDEVLEAVQKVPLSMVQLHGDETDDFIRSIPVKVVQAFSVRDIEDVKKLERSIADFVLVDAPGIDFRGGSGRTFDWSLLGGASIDPERLIVAGGLDAVNVGQAINSLAPYMVDVSSGVETEGNKDADKIKIFIKTVKGDSMQQTTGTVKETGFFGRFGGQFVPETLMKAVKELEAAYTEAKDDADFQADYHKYLKEYVGREQPLTYAARLTEAWGGPKVYLKREDLNHTGAHKINNAIGQALLAIRMGKRKIVAETGAGQHGVATATICALLDLECVVFMGEEDIRRQQLNVFRMKLLGAKVESVTKGSATLKDAVNEALRYWVTNVEDTHYLIGSALGPHPFPTMVRDFQSVIGRETREQILDKEGRLPDVILACVGGGSNAIGMFHPFVEDESVRLIGVEAAGEGVDTARHAATLTKGTEGVLHGAYMKLLQDENGQVQEAHSISAGLDYPGVGPEHVHLEDIGRVEYKAVTDEEALASVIKLSRLEGIIPALESAHAVAEAEKTAAAMGSDEILIICVSGRGDKDMATYAEKLEGLA
;
A
#
# COMPACT_ATOMS: atom_id res chain seq x y z
N MET A 1 -3.12 20.22 14.03
CA MET A 1 -4.04 19.87 12.93
C MET A 1 -4.86 21.11 12.62
N THR A 2 -5.02 21.43 11.34
CA THR A 2 -5.83 22.57 10.87
C THR A 2 -7.31 22.31 11.15
N LYS A 3 -8.01 23.30 11.68
CA LYS A 3 -9.45 23.24 11.97
C LYS A 3 -10.30 23.45 10.72
N VAL A 4 -11.52 22.94 10.71
CA VAL A 4 -12.47 23.12 9.61
C VAL A 4 -13.68 23.95 10.01
N LYS A 5 -13.99 24.98 9.20
CA LYS A 5 -15.18 25.81 9.31
C LYS A 5 -16.09 25.66 8.10
N ILE A 6 -17.37 25.42 8.35
CA ILE A 6 -18.42 25.42 7.31
C ILE A 6 -19.24 26.71 7.43
N CYS A 7 -19.17 27.58 6.43
CA CYS A 7 -19.77 28.92 6.48
C CYS A 7 -21.05 29.04 5.65
N GLY A 8 -22.08 29.69 6.20
CA GLY A 8 -23.35 29.98 5.54
C GLY A 8 -24.37 28.86 5.67
N LEU A 9 -24.51 28.29 6.87
CA LEU A 9 -25.53 27.28 7.18
C LEU A 9 -26.89 27.94 7.42
N GLN A 10 -27.93 27.45 6.72
CA GLN A 10 -29.30 27.99 6.81
C GLN A 10 -30.36 26.94 7.15
N GLU A 11 -30.01 25.66 7.12
CA GLU A 11 -30.96 24.56 7.26
C GLU A 11 -30.41 23.47 8.19
N LEU A 12 -31.32 22.78 8.87
CA LEU A 12 -31.00 21.78 9.89
C LEU A 12 -30.19 20.60 9.32
N GLU A 13 -30.47 20.19 8.08
CA GLU A 13 -29.74 19.11 7.41
C GLU A 13 -28.23 19.42 7.30
N HIS A 14 -27.91 20.62 6.82
CA HIS A 14 -26.53 21.07 6.66
C HIS A 14 -25.83 21.28 8.00
N VAL A 15 -26.57 21.73 9.01
CA VAL A 15 -26.08 21.85 10.39
C VAL A 15 -25.71 20.49 10.96
N ARG A 16 -26.54 19.46 10.74
CA ARG A 16 -26.23 18.09 11.14
C ARG A 16 -25.03 17.54 10.39
N ALA A 17 -24.92 17.81 9.08
CA ALA A 17 -23.74 17.42 8.30
C ALA A 17 -22.45 18.10 8.82
N ALA A 18 -22.55 19.32 9.33
CA ALA A 18 -21.44 20.08 9.91
C ALA A 18 -21.15 19.76 11.39
N SER A 19 -21.88 18.83 12.02
CA SER A 19 -21.72 18.51 13.45
C SER A 19 -20.33 17.97 13.83
N THR A 20 -19.60 17.42 12.86
CA THR A 20 -18.23 16.94 13.02
C THR A 20 -17.18 17.97 12.61
N ALA A 21 -17.56 19.18 12.18
CA ALA A 21 -16.65 20.28 11.93
C ALA A 21 -16.07 20.86 13.24
N ASP A 22 -15.11 21.78 13.16
CA ASP A 22 -14.61 22.50 14.34
C ASP A 22 -15.33 23.84 14.53
N ALA A 23 -15.89 24.40 13.45
CA ALA A 23 -16.67 25.63 13.50
C ALA A 23 -17.81 25.67 12.48
N ALA A 24 -18.89 26.36 12.85
CA ALA A 24 -20.06 26.62 12.02
C ALA A 24 -20.29 28.13 11.87
N GLY A 25 -20.41 28.61 10.64
CA GLY A 25 -20.60 30.02 10.31
C GLY A 25 -22.04 30.36 9.94
N PHE A 26 -22.61 31.37 10.60
CA PHE A 26 -23.93 31.92 10.32
C PHE A 26 -23.78 33.34 9.75
N VAL A 27 -24.34 33.59 8.56
CA VAL A 27 -24.17 34.87 7.86
C VAL A 27 -25.34 35.79 8.15
N PHE A 28 -25.10 36.89 8.85
CA PHE A 28 -26.12 37.91 9.15
C PHE A 28 -26.16 39.02 8.09
N ALA A 29 -25.05 39.19 7.37
CA ALA A 29 -24.91 40.16 6.29
C ALA A 29 -25.83 39.87 5.09
N PRO A 30 -26.28 40.91 4.35
CA PRO A 30 -27.05 40.75 3.11
C PRO A 30 -26.34 39.86 2.08
N SER A 31 -26.88 38.66 1.85
CA SER A 31 -26.37 37.70 0.87
C SER A 31 -27.41 36.59 0.62
N ARG A 32 -27.16 35.71 -0.37
CA ARG A 32 -27.97 34.49 -0.55
C ARG A 32 -27.97 33.56 0.66
N ARG A 33 -26.96 33.69 1.53
CA ARG A 33 -26.73 32.85 2.72
C ARG A 33 -27.22 33.50 4.01
N ARG A 34 -27.94 34.62 3.91
CA ARG A 34 -28.40 35.38 5.08
C ARG A 34 -29.37 34.56 5.93
N ILE A 35 -29.22 34.65 7.25
CA ILE A 35 -30.11 34.07 8.25
C ILE A 35 -30.51 35.11 9.31
N SER A 36 -31.68 34.97 9.94
CA SER A 36 -32.07 35.82 11.08
C SER A 36 -31.39 35.37 12.38
N ILE A 37 -31.35 36.24 13.40
CA ILE A 37 -30.78 35.92 14.71
C ILE A 37 -31.55 34.75 15.37
N GLU A 38 -32.88 34.75 15.25
CA GLU A 38 -33.74 33.71 15.81
C GLU A 38 -33.50 32.36 15.12
N GLN A 39 -33.37 32.37 13.79
CA GLN A 39 -33.07 31.16 13.02
C GLN A 39 -31.66 30.63 13.34
N ALA A 40 -30.66 31.52 13.44
CA ALA A 40 -29.31 31.14 13.81
C ALA A 40 -29.26 30.57 15.24
N ALA A 41 -30.02 31.14 16.19
CA ALA A 41 -30.11 30.61 17.56
C ALA A 41 -30.68 29.18 17.59
N ALA A 42 -31.75 28.93 16.83
CA ALA A 42 -32.37 27.62 16.73
C ALA A 42 -31.41 26.58 16.10
N LEU A 43 -30.71 26.93 15.03
CA LEU A 43 -29.76 26.05 14.37
C LEU A 43 -28.49 25.82 15.19
N ALA A 44 -27.99 26.86 15.88
CA ALA A 44 -26.80 26.76 16.74
C ALA A 44 -27.02 25.82 17.93
N ALA A 45 -28.26 25.71 18.43
CA ALA A 45 -28.62 24.79 19.51
C ALA A 45 -28.53 23.31 19.11
N GLU A 46 -28.57 23.00 17.81
CA GLU A 46 -28.47 21.64 17.29
C GLU A 46 -27.01 21.17 17.08
N LEU A 47 -26.04 22.09 17.23
CA LEU A 47 -24.61 21.77 17.12
C LEU A 47 -24.02 21.39 18.48
N PRO A 48 -23.13 20.38 18.53
CA PRO A 48 -22.41 20.03 19.76
C PRO A 48 -21.67 21.23 20.35
N GLU A 49 -21.49 21.28 21.68
CA GLU A 49 -20.72 22.33 22.35
C GLU A 49 -19.28 22.44 21.84
N SER A 50 -18.71 21.33 21.37
CA SER A 50 -17.36 21.27 20.80
C SER A 50 -17.19 22.01 19.46
N VAL A 51 -18.29 22.34 18.77
CA VAL A 51 -18.26 23.11 17.52
C VAL A 51 -18.35 24.59 17.84
N GLU A 52 -17.35 25.38 17.45
CA GLU A 52 -17.36 26.84 17.61
C GLU A 52 -18.46 27.47 16.73
N LYS A 53 -19.20 28.46 17.25
CA LYS A 53 -20.26 29.15 16.49
C LYS A 53 -19.80 30.55 16.14
N ILE A 54 -19.79 30.84 14.85
CA ILE A 54 -19.18 32.07 14.31
C ILE A 54 -20.24 32.89 13.57
N GLY A 55 -20.47 34.12 14.03
CA GLY A 55 -21.36 35.07 13.35
C GLY A 55 -20.60 35.88 12.31
N VAL A 56 -21.09 35.95 11.07
CA VAL A 56 -20.43 36.67 9.97
C VAL A 56 -21.18 37.95 9.64
N PHE A 57 -20.48 39.08 9.73
CA PHE A 57 -20.99 40.44 9.54
C PHE A 57 -20.19 41.19 8.47
N VAL A 58 -20.83 42.20 7.88
CA VAL A 58 -20.26 43.13 6.90
C VAL A 58 -20.72 44.53 7.29
N ASN A 59 -19.85 45.35 7.88
CA ASN A 59 -20.15 46.72 8.30
C ASN A 59 -21.43 46.84 9.16
N ALA A 60 -21.71 45.85 10.00
CA ALA A 60 -22.84 45.88 10.93
C ALA A 60 -22.57 46.87 12.07
N GLY A 61 -23.63 47.47 12.62
CA GLY A 61 -23.51 48.31 13.81
C GLY A 61 -23.11 47.48 15.04
N LEU A 62 -22.44 48.11 16.02
CA LEU A 62 -22.01 47.40 17.25
C LEU A 62 -23.21 46.79 17.98
N ASP A 63 -24.33 47.50 18.03
CA ASP A 63 -25.56 47.01 18.67
C ASP A 63 -26.10 45.73 18.00
N GLU A 64 -26.00 45.61 16.67
CA GLU A 64 -26.43 44.43 15.92
C GLU A 64 -25.51 43.22 16.21
N VAL A 65 -24.20 43.45 16.26
CA VAL A 65 -23.22 42.41 16.60
C VAL A 65 -23.43 41.93 18.04
N LEU A 66 -23.60 42.86 18.99
CA LEU A 66 -23.84 42.54 20.40
C LEU A 66 -25.17 41.82 20.61
N GLU A 67 -26.23 42.21 19.89
CA GLU A 67 -27.52 41.52 19.94
C GLU A 67 -27.39 40.07 19.47
N ALA A 68 -26.67 39.82 18.37
CA ALA A 68 -26.42 38.48 17.87
C ALA A 68 -25.58 37.63 18.84
N VAL A 69 -24.52 38.20 19.44
CA VAL A 69 -23.69 37.54 20.45
C VAL A 69 -24.50 37.22 21.73
N GLN A 70 -25.48 38.05 22.08
CA GLN A 70 -26.33 37.81 23.23
C GLN A 70 -27.36 36.69 22.98
N LYS A 71 -27.94 36.64 21.78
CA LYS A 71 -29.06 35.76 21.45
C LYS A 71 -28.65 34.41 20.84
N VAL A 72 -27.49 34.35 20.21
CA VAL A 72 -26.90 33.13 19.65
C VAL A 72 -25.64 32.82 20.47
N PRO A 73 -25.36 31.56 20.84
CA PRO A 73 -24.16 31.20 21.59
C PRO A 73 -22.89 31.28 20.72
N LEU A 74 -22.60 32.47 20.19
CA LEU A 74 -21.44 32.74 19.35
C LEU A 74 -20.19 32.76 20.23
N SER A 75 -19.19 32.00 19.83
CA SER A 75 -17.87 31.99 20.45
C SER A 75 -16.87 32.88 19.71
N MET A 76 -17.17 33.20 18.45
CA MET A 76 -16.42 34.16 17.65
C MET A 76 -17.33 34.99 16.74
N VAL A 77 -16.84 36.14 16.29
CA VAL A 77 -17.45 36.91 15.20
C VAL A 77 -16.44 37.18 14.09
N GLN A 78 -16.90 37.13 12.85
CA GLN A 78 -16.12 37.41 11.66
C GLN A 78 -16.60 38.69 10.99
N LEU A 79 -15.70 39.65 10.85
CA LEU A 79 -15.97 40.98 10.32
C LEU A 79 -15.36 41.12 8.92
N HIS A 80 -16.18 41.45 7.93
CA HIS A 80 -15.76 41.79 6.56
C HIS A 80 -16.10 43.25 6.28
N GLY A 81 -15.33 44.18 6.83
CA GLY A 81 -15.62 45.59 6.74
C GLY A 81 -14.41 46.45 7.01
N ASP A 82 -14.65 47.74 7.29
CA ASP A 82 -13.63 48.72 7.65
C ASP A 82 -13.74 49.09 9.15
N GLU A 83 -14.11 48.11 10.00
CA GLU A 83 -14.30 48.31 11.43
C GLU A 83 -13.00 48.77 12.12
N THR A 84 -13.12 49.72 13.05
CA THR A 84 -11.98 50.30 13.77
C THR A 84 -11.48 49.37 14.88
N ASP A 85 -10.23 49.58 15.32
CA ASP A 85 -9.67 48.87 16.48
C ASP A 85 -10.55 48.99 17.74
N ASP A 86 -11.16 50.15 17.97
CA ASP A 86 -12.05 50.37 19.12
C ASP A 86 -13.36 49.57 18.98
N PHE A 87 -13.85 49.37 17.74
CA PHE A 87 -14.98 48.48 17.47
C PHE A 87 -14.61 47.03 17.80
N ILE A 88 -13.46 46.55 17.33
CA ILE A 88 -12.97 45.19 17.59
C ILE A 88 -12.84 44.94 19.10
N ARG A 89 -12.26 45.88 19.85
CA ARG A 89 -12.12 45.78 21.32
C ARG A 89 -13.44 45.78 22.09
N SER A 90 -14.51 46.31 21.49
CA SER A 90 -15.82 46.39 22.13
C SER A 90 -16.63 45.09 22.04
N ILE A 91 -16.12 44.08 21.31
CA ILE A 91 -16.77 42.79 21.12
C ILE A 91 -16.30 41.83 22.22
N PRO A 92 -17.22 41.18 22.97
CA PRO A 92 -16.88 40.38 24.15
C PRO A 92 -16.44 38.93 23.82
N VAL A 93 -16.34 38.58 22.55
CA VAL A 93 -15.95 37.25 22.04
C VAL A 93 -14.79 37.40 21.06
N LYS A 94 -14.14 36.30 20.68
CA LYS A 94 -12.99 36.35 19.77
C LYS A 94 -13.39 36.92 18.42
N VAL A 95 -12.52 37.73 17.83
CA VAL A 95 -12.77 38.41 16.55
C VAL A 95 -11.88 37.83 15.46
N VAL A 96 -12.50 37.52 14.33
CA VAL A 96 -11.85 37.18 13.06
C VAL A 96 -12.00 38.39 12.13
N GLN A 97 -10.90 39.01 11.71
CA GLN A 97 -10.95 40.08 10.72
C GLN A 97 -10.61 39.54 9.33
N ALA A 98 -11.49 39.74 8.36
CA ALA A 98 -11.35 39.20 7.01
C ALA A 98 -10.77 40.23 6.03
N PHE A 99 -9.81 39.80 5.22
CA PHE A 99 -9.12 40.62 4.22
C PHE A 99 -9.17 39.93 2.85
N SER A 100 -9.44 40.71 1.81
CA SER A 100 -9.30 40.24 0.42
C SER A 100 -7.87 40.51 -0.05
N VAL A 101 -7.13 39.47 -0.44
CA VAL A 101 -5.72 39.61 -0.84
C VAL A 101 -5.62 39.68 -2.36
N ARG A 102 -5.17 40.81 -2.91
CA ARG A 102 -4.95 41.01 -4.36
C ARG A 102 -3.48 41.15 -4.72
N ASP A 103 -2.72 41.78 -3.83
CA ASP A 103 -1.30 42.04 -3.98
C ASP A 103 -0.60 42.01 -2.61
N ILE A 104 0.71 42.26 -2.61
CA ILE A 104 1.54 42.24 -1.40
C ILE A 104 1.27 43.42 -0.44
N GLU A 105 0.65 44.50 -0.90
CA GLU A 105 0.29 45.63 -0.02
C GLU A 105 -0.95 45.30 0.84
N ASP A 106 -1.87 44.49 0.31
CA ASP A 106 -2.98 43.96 1.11
C ASP A 106 -2.49 43.02 2.22
N VAL A 107 -1.39 42.30 1.98
CA VAL A 107 -0.77 41.41 2.96
C VAL A 107 -0.25 42.18 4.18
N LYS A 108 0.30 43.39 3.98
CA LYS A 108 0.76 44.25 5.09
C LYS A 108 -0.35 44.73 6.01
N LYS A 109 -1.62 44.74 5.55
CA LYS A 109 -2.77 45.12 6.38
C LYS A 109 -3.11 44.02 7.38
N LEU A 110 -2.90 42.75 7.01
CA LEU A 110 -3.10 41.59 7.89
C LEU A 110 -2.19 41.67 9.12
N GLU A 111 -0.92 42.01 8.92
CA GLU A 111 0.09 42.10 10.00
C GLU A 111 -0.24 43.16 11.07
N ARG A 112 -1.06 44.14 10.72
CA ARG A 112 -1.46 45.24 11.62
C ARG A 112 -2.76 44.98 12.38
N SER A 113 -3.45 43.87 12.09
CA SER A 113 -4.72 43.56 12.72
C SER A 113 -4.55 43.23 14.21
N ILE A 114 -5.37 43.88 15.05
CA ILE A 114 -5.46 43.59 16.48
C ILE A 114 -6.44 42.45 16.80
N ALA A 115 -7.12 41.88 15.80
CA ALA A 115 -8.10 40.82 15.99
C ALA A 115 -7.42 39.50 16.43
N ASP A 116 -8.15 38.61 17.09
CA ASP A 116 -7.61 37.32 17.53
C ASP A 116 -7.12 36.49 16.33
N PHE A 117 -7.91 36.47 15.25
CA PHE A 117 -7.60 35.75 14.01
C PHE A 117 -7.72 36.67 12.79
N VAL A 118 -6.96 36.34 11.75
CA VAL A 118 -7.04 36.99 10.44
C VAL A 118 -7.48 35.98 9.40
N LEU A 119 -8.49 36.34 8.61
CA LEU A 119 -8.98 35.50 7.52
C LEU A 119 -8.57 36.09 6.17
N VAL A 120 -7.98 35.29 5.31
CA VAL A 120 -7.63 35.66 3.93
C VAL A 120 -8.62 35.05 2.96
N ASP A 121 -9.19 35.87 2.07
CA ASP A 121 -10.16 35.45 1.06
C ASP A 121 -9.72 35.91 -0.35
N ALA A 122 -10.19 35.18 -1.37
CA ALA A 122 -9.91 35.48 -2.76
C ALA A 122 -10.64 36.77 -3.21
N PRO A 123 -10.03 37.58 -4.09
CA PRO A 123 -10.64 38.84 -4.51
C PRO A 123 -11.88 38.60 -5.38
N GLY A 124 -13.02 39.10 -4.91
CA GLY A 124 -14.26 39.15 -5.68
C GLY A 124 -14.27 40.30 -6.70
N ILE A 125 -15.02 40.11 -7.79
CA ILE A 125 -15.23 41.09 -8.88
C ILE A 125 -16.28 42.13 -8.48
N ASP A 126 -17.26 41.74 -7.65
CA ASP A 126 -18.26 42.63 -7.05
C ASP A 126 -18.57 42.13 -5.64
N PHE A 127 -18.32 42.99 -4.64
CA PHE A 127 -18.47 42.78 -3.20
C PHE A 127 -17.57 41.71 -2.55
N ARG A 128 -17.09 42.07 -1.34
CA ARG A 128 -16.15 41.31 -0.51
C ARG A 128 -16.79 39.95 -0.13
N GLY A 129 -16.32 38.88 -0.77
CA GLY A 129 -16.60 37.48 -0.42
C GLY A 129 -17.43 36.69 -1.45
N GLY A 130 -16.93 35.50 -1.82
CA GLY A 130 -17.74 34.45 -2.48
C GLY A 130 -17.63 34.30 -4.01
N SER A 131 -16.48 34.57 -4.62
CA SER A 131 -16.28 34.41 -6.07
C SER A 131 -16.15 32.95 -6.55
N GLY A 132 -15.95 32.00 -5.63
CA GLY A 132 -15.68 30.59 -5.95
C GLY A 132 -14.31 30.36 -6.61
N ARG A 133 -13.47 31.39 -6.72
CA ARG A 133 -12.12 31.30 -7.28
C ARG A 133 -11.10 31.31 -6.15
N THR A 134 -10.01 30.57 -6.31
CA THR A 134 -8.84 30.66 -5.44
C THR A 134 -7.99 31.87 -5.84
N PHE A 135 -7.08 32.30 -4.97
CA PHE A 135 -6.04 33.29 -5.26
C PHE A 135 -4.66 32.65 -5.17
N ASP A 136 -3.63 33.33 -5.66
CA ASP A 136 -2.27 32.83 -5.57
C ASP A 136 -1.77 32.89 -4.11
N TRP A 137 -1.77 31.73 -3.45
CA TRP A 137 -1.33 31.60 -2.05
C TRP A 137 0.16 31.91 -1.87
N SER A 138 0.97 31.93 -2.93
CA SER A 138 2.39 32.33 -2.85
C SER A 138 2.58 33.78 -2.40
N LEU A 139 1.55 34.62 -2.57
CA LEU A 139 1.53 36.00 -2.08
C LEU A 139 1.65 36.09 -0.55
N LEU A 140 1.29 35.03 0.18
CA LEU A 140 1.41 34.93 1.63
C LEU A 140 2.79 34.45 2.09
N GLY A 141 3.63 33.91 1.20
CA GLY A 141 4.93 33.33 1.54
C GLY A 141 5.97 34.31 2.08
N GLY A 142 5.73 35.63 1.92
CA GLY A 142 6.56 36.70 2.49
C GLY A 142 5.94 37.42 3.68
N ALA A 143 4.76 37.01 4.14
CA ALA A 143 4.02 37.66 5.22
C ALA A 143 4.51 37.19 6.60
N SER A 144 4.71 38.11 7.54
CA SER A 144 5.00 37.79 8.95
C SER A 144 3.70 37.58 9.73
N ILE A 145 2.90 36.59 9.33
CA ILE A 145 1.64 36.24 10.00
C ILE A 145 1.85 34.98 10.83
N ASP A 146 1.42 35.01 12.09
CA ASP A 146 1.41 33.85 12.96
C ASP A 146 0.45 32.78 12.39
N PRO A 147 0.94 31.58 12.01
CA PRO A 147 0.08 30.52 11.48
C PRO A 147 -1.05 30.11 12.43
N GLU A 148 -0.87 30.25 13.75
CA GLU A 148 -1.90 29.96 14.74
C GLU A 148 -3.06 30.98 14.74
N ARG A 149 -2.89 32.10 14.04
CA ARG A 149 -3.91 33.15 13.87
C ARG A 149 -4.51 33.17 12.46
N LEU A 150 -3.96 32.40 11.52
CA LEU A 150 -4.35 32.45 10.11
C LEU A 150 -5.54 31.54 9.79
N ILE A 151 -6.57 32.12 9.16
CA ILE A 151 -7.70 31.39 8.57
C ILE A 151 -7.68 31.58 7.06
N VAL A 152 -7.78 30.49 6.29
CA VAL A 152 -7.75 30.55 4.82
C VAL A 152 -9.12 30.25 4.25
N ALA A 153 -9.61 31.14 3.39
CA ALA A 153 -10.86 31.02 2.66
C ALA A 153 -10.65 31.31 1.16
N GLY A 154 -11.74 31.28 0.39
CA GLY A 154 -11.74 31.69 -1.02
C GLY A 154 -11.54 30.54 -1.99
N GLY A 155 -12.64 30.08 -2.60
CA GLY A 155 -12.61 29.03 -3.62
C GLY A 155 -12.21 27.64 -3.12
N LEU A 156 -12.14 27.42 -1.80
CA LEU A 156 -11.78 26.11 -1.26
C LEU A 156 -12.86 25.07 -1.53
N ASP A 157 -12.43 23.86 -1.88
CA ASP A 157 -13.25 22.65 -2.04
C ASP A 157 -12.46 21.40 -1.64
N ALA A 158 -13.08 20.22 -1.73
CA ALA A 158 -12.44 18.96 -1.34
C ALA A 158 -11.24 18.57 -2.22
N VAL A 159 -11.07 19.18 -3.40
CA VAL A 159 -9.98 18.90 -4.33
C VAL A 159 -8.76 19.76 -3.99
N ASN A 160 -8.97 21.04 -3.65
CA ASN A 160 -7.87 21.99 -3.49
C ASN A 160 -7.50 22.31 -2.02
N VAL A 161 -8.34 21.97 -1.04
CA VAL A 161 -8.10 22.33 0.36
C VAL A 161 -6.83 21.69 0.94
N GLY A 162 -6.47 20.49 0.49
CA GLY A 162 -5.21 19.84 0.87
C GLY A 162 -4.00 20.70 0.48
N GLN A 163 -3.98 21.24 -0.74
CA GLN A 163 -2.90 22.13 -1.19
C GLN A 163 -2.83 23.42 -0.36
N ALA A 164 -3.97 24.00 0.02
CA ALA A 164 -4.02 25.20 0.87
C ALA A 164 -3.43 24.93 2.25
N ILE A 165 -3.82 23.81 2.88
CA ILE A 165 -3.34 23.39 4.20
C ILE A 165 -1.83 23.13 4.15
N ASN A 166 -1.35 22.41 3.12
CA ASN A 166 0.07 22.07 3.01
C ASN A 166 0.96 23.28 2.72
N SER A 167 0.44 24.29 2.02
CA SER A 167 1.21 25.47 1.65
C SER A 167 1.30 26.49 2.79
N LEU A 168 0.24 26.62 3.59
CA LEU A 168 0.09 27.72 4.55
C LEU A 168 0.06 27.27 6.01
N ALA A 169 -0.15 25.98 6.28
CA ALA A 169 -0.36 25.41 7.61
C ALA A 169 -1.27 26.26 8.52
N PRO A 170 -2.47 26.67 8.05
CA PRO A 170 -3.28 27.63 8.78
C PRO A 170 -3.91 27.01 10.02
N TYR A 171 -4.27 27.86 10.98
CA TYR A 171 -5.09 27.48 12.14
C TYR A 171 -6.42 26.87 11.71
N MET A 172 -7.06 27.43 10.68
CA MET A 172 -8.37 26.98 10.20
C MET A 172 -8.54 27.20 8.70
N VAL A 173 -9.30 26.33 8.03
CA VAL A 173 -9.82 26.56 6.68
C VAL A 173 -11.31 26.82 6.72
N ASP A 174 -11.78 27.77 5.92
CA ASP A 174 -13.18 28.18 5.83
C ASP A 174 -13.73 27.90 4.43
N VAL A 175 -14.77 27.07 4.34
CA VAL A 175 -15.45 26.78 3.08
C VAL A 175 -16.87 27.30 3.07
N SER A 176 -17.24 27.91 1.94
CA SER A 176 -18.62 28.31 1.66
C SER A 176 -19.11 27.70 0.35
N SER A 177 -18.73 28.23 -0.81
CA SER A 177 -19.26 27.78 -2.10
C SER A 177 -18.77 26.41 -2.58
N GLY A 178 -17.61 25.93 -2.12
CA GLY A 178 -17.07 24.63 -2.55
C GLY A 178 -17.81 23.41 -2.02
N VAL A 179 -18.72 23.60 -1.05
CA VAL A 179 -19.62 22.57 -0.52
C VAL A 179 -21.08 22.80 -0.93
N GLU A 180 -21.28 23.46 -2.07
CA GLU A 180 -22.61 23.72 -2.63
C GLU A 180 -22.85 22.94 -3.92
N THR A 181 -24.11 22.59 -4.16
CA THR A 181 -24.64 22.03 -5.40
C THR A 181 -25.79 22.93 -5.85
N GLU A 182 -25.73 23.44 -7.08
CA GLU A 182 -26.70 24.40 -7.63
C GLU A 182 -26.94 25.65 -6.77
N GLY A 183 -25.93 26.05 -5.99
CA GLY A 183 -25.97 27.26 -5.15
C GLY A 183 -26.56 27.06 -3.75
N ASN A 184 -27.00 25.84 -3.40
CA ASN A 184 -27.42 25.44 -2.07
C ASN A 184 -26.34 24.57 -1.41
N LYS A 185 -26.29 24.55 -0.08
CA LYS A 185 -25.41 23.63 0.64
C LYS A 185 -25.75 22.18 0.29
N ASP A 186 -24.72 21.34 0.32
CA ASP A 186 -24.83 19.92 0.00
C ASP A 186 -24.24 19.12 1.16
N ALA A 187 -25.08 18.33 1.82
CA ALA A 187 -24.71 17.60 3.03
C ALA A 187 -23.55 16.61 2.80
N ASP A 188 -23.46 16.01 1.61
CA ASP A 188 -22.41 15.04 1.30
C ASP A 188 -21.11 15.74 0.96
N LYS A 189 -21.15 16.86 0.22
CA LYS A 189 -19.95 17.69 0.03
C LYS A 189 -19.42 18.27 1.33
N ILE A 190 -20.30 18.65 2.27
CA ILE A 190 -19.90 19.09 3.63
C ILE A 190 -19.14 17.96 4.33
N LYS A 191 -19.69 16.75 4.38
CA LYS A 191 -19.03 15.59 5.02
C LYS A 191 -17.71 15.25 4.35
N ILE A 192 -17.67 15.23 3.01
CA ILE A 192 -16.46 14.98 2.24
C ILE A 192 -15.41 16.05 2.57
N PHE A 193 -15.76 17.33 2.57
CA PHE A 193 -14.81 18.39 2.89
C PHE A 193 -14.28 18.29 4.33
N ILE A 194 -15.16 18.04 5.32
CA ILE A 194 -14.75 17.84 6.71
C ILE A 194 -13.80 16.65 6.82
N LYS A 195 -14.14 15.54 6.15
CA LYS A 195 -13.30 14.34 6.08
C LYS A 195 -11.94 14.62 5.42
N THR A 196 -11.92 15.38 4.32
CA THR A 196 -10.68 15.77 3.63
C THR A 196 -9.79 16.64 4.53
N VAL A 197 -10.35 17.58 5.30
CA VAL A 197 -9.57 18.48 6.17
C VAL A 197 -9.11 17.78 7.45
N LYS A 198 -9.98 17.02 8.10
CA LYS A 198 -9.66 16.34 9.36
C LYS A 198 -8.83 15.07 9.17
N GLY A 199 -8.86 14.52 7.96
CA GLY A 199 -8.39 13.16 7.67
C GLY A 199 -9.32 12.12 8.30
N ASP A 200 -9.60 11.03 7.59
CA ASP A 200 -9.85 9.79 8.32
C ASP A 200 -8.56 9.47 9.08
N SER A 201 -8.68 8.90 10.27
CA SER A 201 -7.59 8.19 10.92
C SER A 201 -7.28 6.91 10.12
N MET A 202 -6.89 7.08 8.85
CA MET A 202 -6.27 6.19 7.88
C MET A 202 -6.23 6.95 6.53
N GLN A 203 -5.04 7.45 6.19
CA GLN A 203 -4.58 7.99 4.89
C GLN A 203 -5.14 9.35 4.39
N GLN A 204 -4.32 10.41 4.47
CA GLN A 204 -3.51 10.89 3.32
C GLN A 204 -2.61 12.07 3.73
N THR A 205 -1.32 11.80 3.79
CA THR A 205 -0.24 12.76 3.87
C THR A 205 -0.01 13.29 2.45
N THR A 206 -0.71 14.34 2.01
CA THR A 206 -0.43 14.99 0.70
C THR A 206 0.43 16.24 0.84
N GLY A 207 1.27 16.30 1.87
CA GLY A 207 2.56 16.96 1.66
C GLY A 207 3.30 16.17 0.58
N THR A 208 4.10 16.82 -0.26
CA THR A 208 5.16 16.18 -1.05
C THR A 208 6.22 15.58 -0.12
N VAL A 209 5.81 14.68 0.75
CA VAL A 209 6.61 13.54 1.18
C VAL A 209 6.38 12.56 0.05
N LYS A 210 7.44 12.17 -0.68
CA LYS A 210 7.35 10.97 -1.53
C LYS A 210 6.62 9.90 -0.71
N GLU A 211 5.54 9.31 -1.20
CA GLU A 211 4.92 8.14 -0.58
C GLU A 211 5.92 6.98 -0.66
N THR A 212 6.95 7.04 0.18
CA THR A 212 8.07 6.11 0.18
C THR A 212 7.53 4.77 0.60
N GLY A 213 7.58 3.83 -0.34
CA GLY A 213 7.21 2.45 -0.08
C GLY A 213 5.77 2.07 -0.36
N PHE A 214 5.00 2.92 -1.02
CA PHE A 214 3.65 2.57 -1.46
C PHE A 214 3.59 2.26 -2.97
N PHE A 215 2.73 1.30 -3.31
CA PHE A 215 2.26 0.95 -4.65
C PHE A 215 0.78 1.36 -4.72
N GLY A 216 0.48 2.47 -5.37
CA GLY A 216 -0.80 3.14 -5.16
C GLY A 216 -0.99 3.42 -3.66
N ARG A 217 -2.01 2.83 -3.04
CA ARG A 217 -2.27 2.96 -1.60
C ARG A 217 -1.73 1.81 -0.73
N PHE A 218 -1.13 0.77 -1.32
CA PHE A 218 -0.68 -0.44 -0.63
C PHE A 218 0.82 -0.43 -0.33
N GLY A 219 1.27 -1.07 0.75
CA GLY A 219 2.67 -1.11 1.15
C GLY A 219 2.93 -0.31 2.43
N GLY A 220 3.93 0.57 2.41
CA GLY A 220 4.34 1.40 3.54
C GLY A 220 5.24 0.68 4.55
N GLN A 221 5.42 1.31 5.71
CA GLN A 221 6.28 0.85 6.80
C GLN A 221 5.47 0.77 8.11
N PHE A 222 4.62 -0.24 8.23
CA PHE A 222 3.75 -0.46 9.38
C PHE A 222 4.44 -1.32 10.46
N VAL A 223 5.62 -0.89 10.91
CA VAL A 223 6.42 -1.58 11.93
C VAL A 223 6.53 -0.75 13.22
N PRO A 224 6.82 -1.38 14.37
CA PRO A 224 7.13 -0.64 15.59
C PRO A 224 8.32 0.30 15.42
N GLU A 225 8.32 1.42 16.14
CA GLU A 225 9.40 2.42 16.13
C GLU A 225 10.79 1.81 16.38
N THR A 226 10.85 0.74 17.18
CA THR A 226 12.09 0.00 17.48
C THR A 226 12.74 -0.65 16.26
N LEU A 227 11.98 -0.93 15.19
CA LEU A 227 12.50 -1.47 13.92
C LEU A 227 12.80 -0.39 12.88
N MET A 228 12.34 0.85 13.08
CA MET A 228 12.45 1.89 12.05
C MET A 228 13.91 2.22 11.70
N LYS A 229 14.83 2.13 12.67
CA LYS A 229 16.28 2.29 12.41
C LYS A 229 16.78 1.24 11.41
N ALA A 230 16.45 -0.03 11.61
CA ALA A 230 16.87 -1.14 10.76
C ALA A 230 16.27 -1.02 9.35
N VAL A 231 14.98 -0.68 9.29
CA VAL A 231 14.27 -0.53 8.02
C VAL A 231 14.84 0.63 7.21
N LYS A 232 15.16 1.76 7.84
CA LYS A 232 15.80 2.90 7.18
C LYS A 232 17.26 2.62 6.78
N GLU A 233 18.01 1.88 7.60
CA GLU A 233 19.36 1.41 7.27
C GLU A 233 19.33 0.54 6.00
N LEU A 234 18.40 -0.42 5.94
CA LEU A 234 18.18 -1.26 4.77
C LEU A 234 17.75 -0.45 3.55
N GLU A 235 16.82 0.52 3.71
CA GLU A 235 16.38 1.38 2.61
C GLU A 235 17.52 2.19 2.02
N ALA A 236 18.37 2.79 2.87
CA ALA A 236 19.54 3.54 2.42
C ALA A 236 20.53 2.63 1.69
N ALA A 237 20.88 1.48 2.29
CA ALA A 237 21.82 0.52 1.71
C ALA A 237 21.31 -0.03 0.37
N TYR A 238 20.02 -0.34 0.28
CA TYR A 238 19.41 -0.82 -0.96
C TYR A 238 19.37 0.27 -2.04
N THR A 239 18.98 1.48 -1.67
CA THR A 239 18.90 2.62 -2.61
C THR A 239 20.25 2.96 -3.21
N GLU A 240 21.34 2.79 -2.45
CA GLU A 240 22.69 2.93 -2.97
C GLU A 240 23.09 1.72 -3.84
N ALA A 241 22.88 0.49 -3.35
CA ALA A 241 23.31 -0.73 -4.01
C ALA A 241 22.64 -1.00 -5.37
N LYS A 242 21.39 -0.57 -5.56
CA LYS A 242 20.66 -0.79 -6.82
C LYS A 242 21.32 -0.06 -8.01
N ASP A 243 21.96 1.08 -7.75
CA ASP A 243 22.60 1.92 -8.77
C ASP A 243 24.15 1.80 -8.74
N ASP A 244 24.70 1.03 -7.79
CA ASP A 244 26.14 0.76 -7.63
C ASP A 244 26.59 -0.36 -8.59
N ALA A 245 27.46 -0.01 -9.54
CA ALA A 245 27.96 -0.93 -10.56
C ALA A 245 28.76 -2.12 -9.97
N ASP A 246 29.49 -1.93 -8.87
CA ASP A 246 30.29 -2.99 -8.27
C ASP A 246 29.37 -3.99 -7.55
N PHE A 247 28.36 -3.49 -6.84
CA PHE A 247 27.33 -4.36 -6.23
C PHE A 247 26.58 -5.17 -7.30
N GLN A 248 26.17 -4.52 -8.39
CA GLN A 248 25.50 -5.21 -9.49
C GLN A 248 26.44 -6.24 -10.14
N ALA A 249 27.71 -5.93 -10.34
CA ALA A 249 28.68 -6.89 -10.88
C ALA A 249 28.83 -8.13 -9.99
N ASP A 250 28.95 -7.95 -8.67
CA ASP A 250 29.04 -9.06 -7.72
C ASP A 250 27.74 -9.88 -7.70
N TYR A 251 26.57 -9.23 -7.64
CA TYR A 251 25.28 -9.92 -7.68
C TYR A 251 25.14 -10.78 -8.95
N HIS A 252 25.39 -10.20 -10.13
CA HIS A 252 25.26 -10.91 -11.40
C HIS A 252 26.33 -11.99 -11.57
N LYS A 253 27.52 -11.81 -10.99
CA LYS A 253 28.54 -12.86 -10.94
C LYS A 253 28.02 -14.10 -10.20
N TYR A 254 27.42 -13.94 -9.02
CA TYR A 254 26.83 -15.07 -8.30
C TYR A 254 25.65 -15.69 -9.04
N LEU A 255 24.78 -14.89 -9.65
CA LEU A 255 23.70 -15.42 -10.49
C LEU A 255 24.24 -16.29 -11.63
N LYS A 256 25.27 -15.84 -12.31
CA LYS A 256 25.85 -16.57 -13.44
C LYS A 256 26.66 -17.80 -13.01
N GLU A 257 27.64 -17.60 -12.14
CA GLU A 257 28.65 -18.62 -11.82
C GLU A 257 28.19 -19.62 -10.75
N TYR A 258 27.34 -19.18 -9.82
CA TYR A 258 26.90 -20.00 -8.68
C TYR A 258 25.49 -20.54 -8.85
N VAL A 259 24.54 -19.72 -9.33
CA VAL A 259 23.16 -20.17 -9.58
C VAL A 259 23.03 -20.91 -10.90
N GLY A 260 23.80 -20.51 -11.91
CA GLY A 260 23.78 -21.09 -13.26
C GLY A 260 22.83 -20.35 -14.22
N ARG A 261 22.59 -19.05 -14.01
CA ARG A 261 21.75 -18.22 -14.89
C ARG A 261 22.46 -17.89 -16.22
N GLU A 262 21.75 -17.63 -17.30
CA GLU A 262 20.27 -17.58 -17.44
C GLU A 262 19.59 -18.96 -17.41
N GLN A 263 18.37 -19.02 -16.86
CA GLN A 263 17.60 -20.26 -16.90
C GLN A 263 16.83 -20.40 -18.21
N PRO A 264 16.71 -21.61 -18.79
CA PRO A 264 16.02 -21.81 -20.07
C PRO A 264 14.55 -21.40 -20.06
N LEU A 265 14.08 -20.88 -21.21
CA LEU A 265 12.67 -20.86 -21.59
C LEU A 265 12.39 -22.06 -22.51
N THR A 266 11.84 -23.13 -21.94
CA THR A 266 11.65 -24.41 -22.63
C THR A 266 10.31 -24.44 -23.37
N TYR A 267 10.32 -24.69 -24.68
CA TYR A 267 9.10 -25.01 -25.43
C TYR A 267 8.58 -26.39 -25.02
N ALA A 268 7.37 -26.45 -24.48
CA ALA A 268 6.71 -27.67 -24.02
C ALA A 268 5.84 -28.24 -25.13
N ALA A 269 6.47 -28.95 -26.05
CA ALA A 269 5.83 -29.45 -27.26
C ALA A 269 4.69 -30.44 -26.97
N ARG A 270 4.86 -31.31 -25.97
CA ARG A 270 3.85 -32.33 -25.64
C ARG A 270 2.67 -31.75 -24.88
N LEU A 271 2.88 -30.72 -24.05
CA LEU A 271 1.79 -29.92 -23.47
C LEU A 271 1.04 -29.16 -24.55
N THR A 272 1.76 -28.49 -25.46
CA THR A 272 1.15 -27.76 -26.58
C THR A 272 0.26 -28.69 -27.42
N GLU A 273 0.77 -29.86 -27.79
CA GLU A 273 0.02 -30.88 -28.54
C GLU A 273 -1.18 -31.40 -27.73
N ALA A 274 -0.98 -31.72 -26.45
CA ALA A 274 -2.03 -32.28 -25.59
C ALA A 274 -3.18 -31.30 -25.34
N TRP A 275 -2.88 -30.00 -25.23
CA TRP A 275 -3.88 -28.97 -25.00
C TRP A 275 -4.57 -28.51 -26.29
N GLY A 276 -3.92 -28.71 -27.45
CA GLY A 276 -4.47 -28.34 -28.76
C GLY A 276 -4.70 -26.82 -28.94
N GLY A 277 -4.10 -26.02 -28.06
CA GLY A 277 -4.23 -24.57 -28.01
C GLY A 277 -2.87 -23.88 -28.26
N PRO A 278 -2.50 -22.87 -27.45
CA PRO A 278 -1.36 -22.00 -27.70
C PRO A 278 -0.02 -22.74 -27.59
N LYS A 279 1.03 -22.12 -28.12
CA LYS A 279 2.41 -22.54 -27.85
C LYS A 279 2.75 -22.34 -26.38
N VAL A 280 3.03 -23.44 -25.69
CA VAL A 280 3.35 -23.41 -24.26
C VAL A 280 4.86 -23.35 -24.04
N TYR A 281 5.29 -22.38 -23.23
CA TYR A 281 6.67 -22.22 -22.79
C TYR A 281 6.77 -22.28 -21.26
N LEU A 282 7.85 -22.87 -20.76
CA LEU A 282 8.13 -23.02 -19.33
C LEU A 282 9.39 -22.23 -18.98
N LYS A 283 9.28 -21.24 -18.10
CA LYS A 283 10.45 -20.56 -17.53
C LYS A 283 10.99 -21.39 -16.35
N ARG A 284 12.18 -21.95 -16.53
CA ARG A 284 12.73 -23.06 -15.73
C ARG A 284 13.47 -22.63 -14.46
N GLU A 285 12.81 -21.91 -13.55
CA GLU A 285 13.42 -21.54 -12.27
C GLU A 285 13.63 -22.73 -11.31
N ASP A 286 13.06 -23.89 -11.64
CA ASP A 286 13.30 -25.19 -11.02
C ASP A 286 14.75 -25.70 -11.18
N LEU A 287 15.47 -25.20 -12.20
CA LEU A 287 16.85 -25.56 -12.50
C LEU A 287 17.90 -24.72 -11.76
N ASN A 288 17.47 -23.66 -11.07
CA ASN A 288 18.38 -22.87 -10.25
C ASN A 288 19.09 -23.75 -9.22
N HIS A 289 20.33 -23.39 -8.88
CA HIS A 289 20.94 -23.91 -7.65
C HIS A 289 19.99 -23.72 -6.47
N THR A 290 19.98 -24.69 -5.54
CA THR A 290 18.98 -24.93 -4.48
C THR A 290 17.61 -25.44 -4.92
N GLY A 291 17.20 -25.22 -6.18
CA GLY A 291 16.01 -25.81 -6.82
C GLY A 291 14.78 -24.90 -6.93
N ALA A 292 14.92 -23.59 -6.71
CA ALA A 292 13.83 -22.63 -6.83
C ALA A 292 14.33 -21.20 -7.05
N HIS A 293 13.44 -20.31 -7.49
CA HIS A 293 13.67 -18.86 -7.65
C HIS A 293 14.16 -18.14 -6.37
N LYS A 294 14.00 -18.72 -5.18
CA LYS A 294 14.31 -18.07 -3.89
C LYS A 294 15.77 -17.64 -3.77
N ILE A 295 16.70 -18.35 -4.44
CA ILE A 295 18.13 -18.05 -4.39
C ILE A 295 18.48 -16.67 -4.98
N ASN A 296 17.72 -16.19 -5.97
CA ASN A 296 17.95 -14.87 -6.59
C ASN A 296 17.90 -13.76 -5.51
N ASN A 297 16.81 -13.75 -4.75
CA ASN A 297 16.61 -12.82 -3.63
C ASN A 297 17.61 -13.02 -2.49
N ALA A 298 17.91 -14.28 -2.13
CA ALA A 298 18.82 -14.58 -1.03
C ALA A 298 20.23 -14.02 -1.27
N ILE A 299 20.75 -14.11 -2.49
CA ILE A 299 22.05 -13.52 -2.86
C ILE A 299 22.03 -12.00 -2.67
N GLY A 300 21.07 -11.32 -3.29
CA GLY A 300 20.98 -9.86 -3.22
C GLY A 300 20.91 -9.34 -1.78
N GLN A 301 20.07 -9.96 -0.95
CA GLN A 301 19.95 -9.56 0.45
C GLN A 301 21.16 -9.92 1.32
N ALA A 302 21.83 -11.05 1.08
CA ALA A 302 23.04 -11.39 1.82
C ALA A 302 24.20 -10.44 1.49
N LEU A 303 24.33 -10.01 0.23
CA LEU A 303 25.29 -8.98 -0.16
C LEU A 303 24.97 -7.63 0.49
N LEU A 304 23.69 -7.25 0.60
CA LEU A 304 23.27 -6.06 1.34
C LEU A 304 23.59 -6.16 2.83
N ALA A 305 23.39 -7.32 3.44
CA ALA A 305 23.74 -7.54 4.85
C ALA A 305 25.23 -7.29 5.09
N ILE A 306 26.10 -7.79 4.21
CA ILE A 306 27.55 -7.54 4.26
C ILE A 306 27.86 -6.05 4.08
N ARG A 307 27.20 -5.38 3.13
CA ARG A 307 27.37 -3.92 2.90
C ARG A 307 27.01 -3.11 4.15
N MET A 308 25.95 -3.50 4.86
CA MET A 308 25.54 -2.91 6.14
C MET A 308 26.40 -3.33 7.34
N GLY A 309 27.44 -4.15 7.12
CA GLY A 309 28.31 -4.65 8.19
C GLY A 309 27.68 -5.71 9.09
N LYS A 310 26.52 -6.27 8.70
CA LYS A 310 25.84 -7.34 9.45
C LYS A 310 26.52 -8.68 9.15
N ARG A 311 26.71 -9.48 10.18
CA ARG A 311 27.36 -10.81 10.09
C ARG A 311 26.42 -11.97 10.38
N LYS A 312 25.21 -11.66 10.84
CA LYS A 312 24.17 -12.64 11.17
C LYS A 312 22.94 -12.41 10.30
N ILE A 313 22.35 -13.50 9.86
CA ILE A 313 21.10 -13.54 9.12
C ILE A 313 20.06 -14.28 9.94
N VAL A 314 18.88 -13.68 10.04
CA VAL A 314 17.66 -14.37 10.48
C VAL A 314 16.70 -14.48 9.30
N ALA A 315 16.04 -15.63 9.16
CA ALA A 315 14.99 -15.87 8.17
C ALA A 315 13.89 -16.77 8.74
N GLU A 316 12.76 -16.80 8.04
CA GLU A 316 11.64 -17.70 8.25
C GLU A 316 11.58 -18.77 7.14
N THR A 317 10.89 -19.89 7.36
CA THR A 317 10.51 -20.75 6.23
C THR A 317 9.31 -21.63 6.54
N GLY A 318 8.51 -21.94 5.51
CA GLY A 318 7.43 -22.93 5.54
C GLY A 318 7.88 -24.19 4.79
N ALA A 319 7.73 -24.22 3.46
CA ALA A 319 8.21 -25.31 2.61
C ALA A 319 9.73 -25.63 2.70
N GLY A 320 10.53 -24.78 3.36
CA GLY A 320 11.96 -24.97 3.54
C GLY A 320 12.84 -24.42 2.42
N GLN A 321 12.30 -24.10 1.25
CA GLN A 321 13.11 -23.61 0.12
C GLN A 321 13.79 -22.26 0.41
N HIS A 322 13.07 -21.32 1.05
CA HIS A 322 13.66 -20.05 1.45
C HIS A 322 14.76 -20.24 2.51
N GLY A 323 14.51 -21.09 3.49
CA GLY A 323 15.50 -21.42 4.51
C GLY A 323 16.75 -22.09 3.93
N VAL A 324 16.59 -23.01 2.97
CA VAL A 324 17.72 -23.64 2.26
C VAL A 324 18.48 -22.62 1.41
N ALA A 325 17.80 -21.74 0.68
CA ALA A 325 18.45 -20.68 -0.10
C ALA A 325 19.26 -19.73 0.81
N THR A 326 18.67 -19.32 1.93
CA THR A 326 19.31 -18.48 2.95
C THR A 326 20.53 -19.17 3.57
N ALA A 327 20.37 -20.42 4.03
CA ALA A 327 21.48 -21.19 4.59
C ALA A 327 22.61 -21.40 3.57
N THR A 328 22.27 -21.62 2.30
CA THR A 328 23.24 -21.80 1.21
C THR A 328 24.09 -20.56 1.03
N ILE A 329 23.47 -19.38 0.93
CA ILE A 329 24.23 -18.16 0.70
C ILE A 329 24.99 -17.71 1.96
N CYS A 330 24.45 -17.95 3.15
CA CYS A 330 25.16 -17.67 4.40
C CYS A 330 26.41 -18.54 4.52
N ALA A 331 26.32 -19.83 4.19
CA ALA A 331 27.48 -20.71 4.16
C ALA A 331 28.54 -20.26 3.14
N LEU A 332 28.11 -19.82 1.95
CA LEU A 332 29.01 -19.34 0.90
C LEU A 332 29.75 -18.06 1.29
N LEU A 333 29.06 -17.14 1.99
CA LEU A 333 29.56 -15.81 2.34
C LEU A 333 30.08 -15.70 3.79
N ASP A 334 30.20 -16.83 4.50
CA ASP A 334 30.66 -16.89 5.88
C ASP A 334 29.83 -15.98 6.83
N LEU A 335 28.51 -16.17 6.78
CA LEU A 335 27.53 -15.50 7.65
C LEU A 335 26.88 -16.51 8.60
N GLU A 336 26.64 -16.10 9.85
CA GLU A 336 25.84 -16.90 10.79
C GLU A 336 24.37 -16.90 10.34
N CYS A 337 23.72 -18.06 10.37
CA CYS A 337 22.35 -18.20 9.87
C CYS A 337 21.43 -18.85 10.92
N VAL A 338 20.34 -18.18 11.25
CA VAL A 338 19.24 -18.71 12.06
C VAL A 338 17.96 -18.72 11.23
N VAL A 339 17.32 -19.88 11.10
CA VAL A 339 16.07 -20.05 10.37
C VAL A 339 14.97 -20.49 11.33
N PHE A 340 13.90 -19.72 11.44
CA PHE A 340 12.68 -20.10 12.14
C PHE A 340 11.76 -20.89 11.22
N MET A 341 11.23 -22.01 11.72
CA MET A 341 10.33 -22.88 10.97
C MET A 341 9.26 -23.45 11.90
N GLY A 342 8.01 -23.47 11.46
CA GLY A 342 6.91 -24.05 12.22
C GLY A 342 7.12 -25.54 12.50
N GLU A 343 6.73 -26.03 13.67
CA GLU A 343 6.90 -27.44 14.05
C GLU A 343 6.20 -28.40 13.07
N GLU A 344 5.02 -28.02 12.59
CA GLU A 344 4.28 -28.82 11.61
C GLU A 344 4.99 -28.84 10.24
N ASP A 345 5.55 -27.70 9.83
CA ASP A 345 6.34 -27.60 8.60
C ASP A 345 7.65 -28.40 8.70
N ILE A 346 8.32 -28.37 9.87
CA ILE A 346 9.49 -29.21 10.14
C ILE A 346 9.13 -30.68 9.93
N ARG A 347 8.00 -31.14 10.49
CA ARG A 347 7.53 -32.53 10.35
C ARG A 347 7.32 -32.90 8.87
N ARG A 348 6.69 -32.04 8.08
CA ARG A 348 6.40 -32.28 6.65
C ARG A 348 7.64 -32.19 5.76
N GLN A 349 8.61 -31.34 6.10
CA GLN A 349 9.72 -30.93 5.24
C GLN A 349 11.10 -31.32 5.81
N GLN A 350 11.20 -32.50 6.41
CA GLN A 350 12.41 -33.00 7.09
C GLN A 350 13.68 -32.93 6.23
N LEU A 351 13.57 -33.19 4.92
CA LEU A 351 14.70 -33.13 4.00
C LEU A 351 15.28 -31.72 3.89
N ASN A 352 14.45 -30.68 3.83
CA ASN A 352 14.93 -29.30 3.78
C ASN A 352 15.50 -28.85 5.13
N VAL A 353 14.93 -29.32 6.26
CA VAL A 353 15.52 -29.10 7.60
C VAL A 353 16.93 -29.69 7.68
N PHE A 354 17.10 -30.92 7.19
CA PHE A 354 18.42 -31.57 7.14
C PHE A 354 19.40 -30.81 6.24
N ARG A 355 18.97 -30.37 5.04
CA ARG A 355 19.79 -29.55 4.13
C ARG A 355 20.27 -28.25 4.80
N MET A 356 19.38 -27.54 5.50
CA MET A 356 19.75 -26.31 6.22
C MET A 356 20.81 -26.57 7.29
N LYS A 357 20.63 -27.63 8.09
CA LYS A 357 21.61 -28.01 9.13
C LYS A 357 22.95 -28.44 8.54
N LEU A 358 22.93 -29.17 7.41
CA LEU A 358 24.14 -29.56 6.70
C LEU A 358 24.94 -28.35 6.19
N LEU A 359 24.24 -27.27 5.81
CA LEU A 359 24.82 -25.98 5.42
C LEU A 359 25.27 -25.12 6.62
N GLY A 360 25.12 -25.61 7.86
CA GLY A 360 25.56 -24.91 9.07
C GLY A 360 24.54 -23.94 9.66
N ALA A 361 23.33 -23.85 9.10
CA ALA A 361 22.28 -23.01 9.68
C ALA A 361 21.68 -23.63 10.95
N LYS A 362 21.38 -22.77 11.94
CA LYS A 362 20.59 -23.14 13.11
C LYS A 362 19.11 -23.09 12.73
N VAL A 363 18.40 -24.22 12.88
CA VAL A 363 16.94 -24.28 12.62
C VAL A 363 16.20 -24.29 13.95
N GLU A 364 15.40 -23.25 14.18
CA GLU A 364 14.61 -23.05 15.39
C GLU A 364 13.14 -23.42 15.15
N SER A 365 12.62 -24.34 15.96
CA SER A 365 11.22 -24.81 15.87
C SER A 365 10.27 -23.82 16.55
N VAL A 366 9.19 -23.46 15.86
CA VAL A 366 8.11 -22.62 16.39
C VAL A 366 6.89 -23.48 16.70
N THR A 367 6.55 -23.59 17.98
CA THR A 367 5.45 -24.44 18.49
C THR A 367 4.18 -23.66 18.87
N LYS A 368 4.23 -22.33 18.79
CA LYS A 368 3.09 -21.46 19.12
C LYS A 368 2.15 -21.33 17.92
N GLY A 369 0.88 -21.00 18.18
CA GLY A 369 -0.11 -20.74 17.14
C GLY A 369 -0.46 -22.01 16.37
N SER A 370 -0.56 -21.88 15.04
CA SER A 370 -0.76 -23.01 14.13
C SER A 370 0.54 -23.80 13.89
N ALA A 371 1.68 -23.28 14.36
CA ALA A 371 3.01 -23.86 14.17
C ALA A 371 3.37 -24.04 12.69
N THR A 372 3.03 -23.03 11.88
CA THR A 372 3.29 -22.95 10.42
C THR A 372 4.03 -21.66 10.04
N LEU A 373 4.17 -21.36 8.74
CA LEU A 373 4.88 -20.20 8.19
C LEU A 373 4.52 -18.86 8.87
N LYS A 374 3.23 -18.59 9.13
CA LYS A 374 2.81 -17.33 9.78
C LYS A 374 3.50 -17.15 11.15
N ASP A 375 3.57 -18.20 11.94
CA ASP A 375 4.18 -18.14 13.27
C ASP A 375 5.72 -18.06 13.19
N ALA A 376 6.32 -18.71 12.18
CA ALA A 376 7.73 -18.56 11.88
C ALA A 376 8.12 -17.11 11.51
N VAL A 377 7.31 -16.42 10.70
CA VAL A 377 7.49 -14.99 10.39
C VAL A 377 7.46 -14.16 11.67
N ASN A 378 6.48 -14.41 12.55
CA ASN A 378 6.34 -13.68 13.81
C ASN A 378 7.57 -13.84 14.71
N GLU A 379 8.10 -15.04 14.86
CA GLU A 379 9.31 -15.28 15.66
C GLU A 379 10.57 -14.72 15.00
N ALA A 380 10.71 -14.80 13.67
CA ALA A 380 11.82 -14.18 12.95
C ALA A 380 11.84 -12.64 13.10
N LEU A 381 10.66 -11.99 13.00
CA LEU A 381 10.54 -10.55 13.26
C LEU A 381 10.88 -10.20 14.71
N ARG A 382 10.41 -10.97 15.70
CA ARG A 382 10.78 -10.78 17.12
C ARG A 382 12.28 -10.94 17.37
N TYR A 383 12.90 -11.93 16.74
CA TYR A 383 14.34 -12.13 16.79
C TYR A 383 15.07 -10.94 16.19
N TRP A 384 14.61 -10.44 15.05
CA TRP A 384 15.23 -9.28 14.41
C TRP A 384 15.11 -8.01 15.27
N VAL A 385 13.96 -7.75 15.88
CA VAL A 385 13.76 -6.63 16.83
C VAL A 385 14.80 -6.66 17.95
N THR A 386 15.10 -7.85 18.48
CA THR A 386 16.01 -8.01 19.62
C THR A 386 17.48 -8.02 19.23
N ASN A 387 17.82 -8.26 17.96
CA ASN A 387 19.19 -8.37 17.44
C ASN A 387 19.49 -7.40 16.28
N VAL A 388 18.77 -6.27 16.23
CA VAL A 388 18.77 -5.33 15.11
C VAL A 388 20.14 -4.74 14.75
N GLU A 389 21.04 -4.64 15.74
CA GLU A 389 22.37 -4.04 15.56
C GLU A 389 23.30 -4.93 14.72
N ASP A 390 23.28 -6.25 14.88
CA ASP A 390 24.22 -7.19 14.24
C ASP A 390 23.58 -8.16 13.23
N THR A 391 22.24 -8.21 13.18
CA THR A 391 21.48 -9.18 12.40
C THR A 391 20.64 -8.50 11.31
N HIS A 392 20.72 -9.03 10.09
CA HIS A 392 19.80 -8.69 8.99
C HIS A 392 18.67 -9.73 8.88
N TYR A 393 17.43 -9.25 8.70
CA TYR A 393 16.29 -10.12 8.41
C TYR A 393 16.17 -10.34 6.90
N LEU A 394 16.43 -11.58 6.47
CA LEU A 394 16.36 -11.97 5.08
C LEU A 394 14.96 -12.52 4.77
N ILE A 395 14.06 -11.63 4.34
CA ILE A 395 12.67 -11.99 4.05
C ILE A 395 12.55 -12.86 2.79
N GLY A 396 11.62 -13.82 2.80
CA GLY A 396 11.47 -14.82 1.74
C GLY A 396 10.57 -14.47 0.56
N SER A 397 9.88 -13.33 0.58
CA SER A 397 8.99 -12.93 -0.50
C SER A 397 8.84 -11.41 -0.61
N ALA A 398 8.13 -10.94 -1.65
CA ALA A 398 7.79 -9.53 -1.88
C ALA A 398 6.70 -9.04 -0.91
N LEU A 399 6.98 -9.20 0.37
CA LEU A 399 6.15 -8.88 1.53
C LEU A 399 6.96 -7.96 2.46
N GLY A 400 6.39 -7.61 3.61
CA GLY A 400 7.09 -6.84 4.63
C GLY A 400 7.03 -5.33 4.40
N PRO A 401 7.54 -4.53 5.34
CA PRO A 401 7.60 -3.08 5.19
C PRO A 401 8.54 -2.72 4.04
N HIS A 402 8.30 -1.58 3.38
CA HIS A 402 9.29 -0.99 2.48
C HIS A 402 10.65 -0.86 3.19
N PRO A 403 11.78 -1.24 2.57
CA PRO A 403 11.98 -1.50 1.13
C PRO A 403 11.80 -2.96 0.68
N PHE A 404 11.39 -3.88 1.54
CA PHE A 404 11.40 -5.31 1.22
C PHE A 404 10.62 -5.70 -0.04
N PRO A 405 9.36 -5.24 -0.27
CA PRO A 405 8.62 -5.63 -1.47
C PRO A 405 9.35 -5.20 -2.77
N THR A 406 9.75 -3.94 -2.84
CA THR A 406 10.53 -3.34 -3.94
C THR A 406 11.84 -4.09 -4.19
N MET A 407 12.62 -4.30 -3.12
CA MET A 407 13.93 -4.96 -3.18
C MET A 407 13.81 -6.41 -3.64
N VAL A 408 12.86 -7.17 -3.09
CA VAL A 408 12.67 -8.57 -3.46
C VAL A 408 12.21 -8.68 -4.91
N ARG A 409 11.29 -7.82 -5.37
CA ARG A 409 10.92 -7.76 -6.79
C ARG A 409 12.14 -7.51 -7.65
N ASP A 410 12.95 -6.50 -7.32
CA ASP A 410 14.07 -6.10 -8.16
C ASP A 410 15.11 -7.22 -8.29
N PHE A 411 15.41 -7.95 -7.20
CA PHE A 411 16.24 -9.15 -7.27
C PHE A 411 15.60 -10.31 -8.04
N GLN A 412 14.27 -10.45 -8.00
CA GLN A 412 13.55 -11.47 -8.77
C GLN A 412 13.28 -11.07 -10.22
N SER A 413 13.42 -9.80 -10.60
CA SER A 413 13.11 -9.27 -11.94
C SER A 413 13.97 -9.88 -13.05
N VAL A 414 15.08 -10.52 -12.68
CA VAL A 414 15.90 -11.32 -13.59
C VAL A 414 15.09 -12.42 -14.30
N ILE A 415 14.05 -12.96 -13.65
CA ILE A 415 13.17 -13.98 -14.23
C ILE A 415 12.45 -13.43 -15.46
N GLY A 416 11.76 -12.30 -15.30
CA GLY A 416 11.02 -11.67 -16.39
C GLY A 416 11.93 -11.09 -17.47
N ARG A 417 13.09 -10.54 -17.10
CA ARG A 417 14.05 -9.96 -18.06
C ARG A 417 14.57 -11.02 -19.02
N GLU A 418 15.05 -12.14 -18.48
CA GLU A 418 15.47 -13.27 -19.30
C GLU A 418 14.30 -13.85 -20.11
N THR A 419 13.12 -13.98 -19.51
CA THR A 419 11.93 -14.48 -20.25
C THR A 419 11.60 -13.61 -21.45
N ARG A 420 11.66 -12.28 -21.30
CA ARG A 420 11.40 -11.31 -22.36
C ARG A 420 12.42 -11.42 -23.49
N GLU A 421 13.69 -11.49 -23.16
CA GLU A 421 14.77 -11.66 -24.16
C GLU A 421 14.62 -13.00 -24.90
N GLN A 422 14.40 -14.09 -24.15
CA GLN A 422 14.31 -15.44 -24.68
C GLN A 422 13.07 -15.65 -25.56
N ILE A 423 11.91 -15.06 -25.22
CA ILE A 423 10.71 -15.22 -26.05
C ILE A 423 10.80 -14.40 -27.34
N LEU A 424 11.39 -13.20 -27.27
CA LEU A 424 11.65 -12.39 -28.47
C LEU A 424 12.61 -13.09 -29.43
N ASP A 425 13.65 -13.75 -28.91
CA ASP A 425 14.57 -14.56 -29.73
C ASP A 425 13.87 -15.76 -30.40
N LYS A 426 13.00 -16.46 -29.66
CA LYS A 426 12.33 -17.68 -30.13
C LYS A 426 11.17 -17.44 -31.08
N GLU A 427 10.37 -16.41 -30.83
CA GLU A 427 9.08 -16.19 -31.50
C GLU A 427 9.00 -14.85 -32.23
N GLY A 428 10.00 -13.97 -32.08
CA GLY A 428 10.02 -12.65 -32.73
C GLY A 428 8.97 -11.67 -32.21
N ARG A 429 8.23 -12.03 -31.15
CA ARG A 429 7.16 -11.24 -30.52
C ARG A 429 7.02 -11.54 -29.03
N LEU A 430 6.32 -10.67 -28.32
CA LEU A 430 5.96 -10.89 -26.91
C LEU A 430 4.89 -11.99 -26.78
N PRO A 431 4.80 -12.65 -25.61
CA PRO A 431 3.77 -13.65 -25.35
C PRO A 431 2.39 -13.02 -25.20
N ASP A 432 1.34 -13.80 -25.39
CA ASP A 432 -0.04 -13.33 -25.21
C ASP A 432 -0.46 -13.46 -23.73
N VAL A 433 0.03 -14.50 -23.03
CA VAL A 433 -0.27 -14.74 -21.61
C VAL A 433 0.98 -15.20 -20.84
N ILE A 434 1.14 -14.70 -19.61
CA ILE A 434 2.14 -15.18 -18.63
C ILE A 434 1.45 -15.56 -17.33
N LEU A 435 1.75 -16.75 -16.80
CA LEU A 435 1.21 -17.26 -15.54
C LEU A 435 2.30 -17.55 -14.50
N ALA A 436 2.01 -17.26 -13.24
CA ALA A 436 2.86 -17.58 -12.11
C ALA A 436 2.06 -17.78 -10.82
N CYS A 437 2.52 -18.66 -9.93
CA CYS A 437 1.84 -18.93 -8.66
C CYS A 437 2.08 -17.79 -7.64
N VAL A 438 1.08 -17.47 -6.83
CA VAL A 438 1.08 -16.36 -5.88
C VAL A 438 0.80 -16.89 -4.47
N GLY A 439 1.86 -17.04 -3.69
CA GLY A 439 1.78 -17.04 -2.22
C GLY A 439 2.03 -15.61 -1.74
N GLY A 440 3.21 -15.36 -1.19
CA GLY A 440 3.67 -13.98 -0.95
C GLY A 440 4.10 -13.20 -2.22
N GLY A 441 4.01 -13.77 -3.42
CA GLY A 441 4.19 -13.05 -4.70
C GLY A 441 5.59 -12.93 -5.34
N SER A 442 6.69 -13.29 -4.67
CA SER A 442 8.06 -13.02 -5.19
C SER A 442 8.38 -13.55 -6.60
N ASN A 443 8.06 -14.81 -6.92
CA ASN A 443 8.29 -15.35 -8.27
C ASN A 443 7.40 -14.68 -9.32
N ALA A 444 6.14 -14.41 -8.97
CA ALA A 444 5.17 -13.84 -9.87
C ALA A 444 5.53 -12.40 -10.20
N ILE A 445 5.82 -11.56 -9.20
CA ILE A 445 6.22 -10.17 -9.47
C ILE A 445 7.57 -10.10 -10.20
N GLY A 446 8.52 -11.00 -9.91
CA GLY A 446 9.79 -11.08 -10.65
C GLY A 446 9.61 -11.48 -12.11
N MET A 447 8.63 -12.32 -12.41
CA MET A 447 8.24 -12.68 -13.77
C MET A 447 7.49 -11.54 -14.47
N PHE A 448 6.53 -10.92 -13.79
CA PHE A 448 5.60 -9.95 -14.34
C PHE A 448 6.19 -8.57 -14.54
N HIS A 449 7.08 -8.12 -13.65
CA HIS A 449 7.53 -6.73 -13.61
C HIS A 449 8.04 -6.20 -14.96
N PRO A 450 8.86 -6.94 -15.74
CA PRO A 450 9.33 -6.50 -17.05
C PRO A 450 8.27 -6.44 -18.16
N PHE A 451 7.04 -6.90 -17.88
CA PHE A 451 5.88 -6.89 -18.80
C PHE A 451 4.72 -6.02 -18.30
N VAL A 452 4.84 -5.36 -17.13
CA VAL A 452 3.74 -4.56 -16.55
C VAL A 452 3.29 -3.44 -17.49
N GLU A 453 4.20 -2.83 -18.24
CA GLU A 453 3.85 -1.78 -19.22
C GLU A 453 3.40 -2.33 -20.59
N ASP A 454 3.60 -3.63 -20.84
CA ASP A 454 3.20 -4.29 -22.08
C ASP A 454 1.71 -4.71 -21.99
N GLU A 455 0.78 -3.77 -22.19
CA GLU A 455 -0.68 -4.00 -22.04
C GLU A 455 -1.24 -5.14 -22.90
N SER A 456 -0.58 -5.47 -24.01
CA SER A 456 -0.93 -6.62 -24.85
C SER A 456 -0.67 -7.98 -24.20
N VAL A 457 0.16 -8.02 -23.15
CA VAL A 457 0.54 -9.23 -22.42
C VAL A 457 -0.37 -9.39 -21.22
N ARG A 458 -1.22 -10.42 -21.23
CA ARG A 458 -2.08 -10.76 -20.09
C ARG A 458 -1.23 -11.41 -19.00
N LEU A 459 -1.37 -10.92 -17.77
CA LEU A 459 -0.63 -11.42 -16.61
C LEU A 459 -1.61 -12.08 -15.65
N ILE A 460 -1.37 -13.34 -15.30
CA ILE A 460 -2.27 -14.13 -14.45
C ILE A 460 -1.51 -14.68 -13.25
N GLY A 461 -1.82 -14.15 -12.07
CA GLY A 461 -1.37 -14.70 -10.79
C GLY A 461 -2.30 -15.83 -10.32
N VAL A 462 -1.73 -16.91 -9.79
CA VAL A 462 -2.51 -18.09 -9.37
C VAL A 462 -2.35 -18.39 -7.89
N GLU A 463 -3.41 -18.19 -7.13
CA GLU A 463 -3.48 -18.43 -5.69
C GLU A 463 -3.93 -19.86 -5.36
N ALA A 464 -3.65 -20.32 -4.14
CA ALA A 464 -4.13 -21.61 -3.67
C ALA A 464 -5.55 -21.53 -3.11
N ALA A 465 -6.49 -22.22 -3.74
CA ALA A 465 -7.85 -22.37 -3.26
C ALA A 465 -8.00 -23.44 -2.17
N GLY A 466 -6.95 -24.22 -1.85
CA GLY A 466 -7.02 -25.29 -0.86
C GLY A 466 -8.11 -26.31 -1.21
N GLU A 467 -9.06 -26.52 -0.30
CA GLU A 467 -10.24 -27.38 -0.50
C GLU A 467 -11.37 -26.68 -1.28
N GLY A 468 -11.20 -25.39 -1.60
CA GLY A 468 -12.13 -24.57 -2.37
C GLY A 468 -12.31 -23.19 -1.76
N VAL A 469 -12.47 -22.16 -2.59
CA VAL A 469 -12.62 -20.75 -2.16
C VAL A 469 -13.92 -20.45 -1.38
N ASP A 470 -14.90 -21.36 -1.43
CA ASP A 470 -16.15 -21.24 -0.67
C ASP A 470 -16.10 -22.02 0.65
N THR A 471 -14.96 -22.63 0.98
CA THR A 471 -14.69 -23.26 2.27
C THR A 471 -13.85 -22.31 3.14
N ALA A 472 -13.70 -22.63 4.43
CA ALA A 472 -12.76 -21.91 5.29
C ALA A 472 -11.29 -22.32 5.07
N ARG A 473 -11.02 -23.29 4.18
CA ARG A 473 -9.70 -23.91 4.00
C ARG A 473 -9.13 -23.58 2.63
N HIS A 474 -8.63 -22.34 2.51
CA HIS A 474 -7.94 -21.84 1.32
C HIS A 474 -6.86 -20.82 1.69
N ALA A 475 -6.03 -20.42 0.72
CA ALA A 475 -5.07 -19.32 0.82
C ALA A 475 -5.27 -18.28 -0.30
N ALA A 476 -6.48 -18.21 -0.88
CA ALA A 476 -6.85 -17.32 -1.98
C ALA A 476 -7.09 -15.87 -1.50
N THR A 477 -6.00 -15.18 -1.17
CA THR A 477 -6.02 -13.89 -0.48
C THR A 477 -6.56 -12.73 -1.33
N LEU A 478 -6.21 -12.64 -2.60
CA LEU A 478 -6.74 -11.60 -3.50
C LEU A 478 -8.21 -11.87 -3.82
N THR A 479 -8.57 -13.15 -3.91
CA THR A 479 -9.95 -13.61 -4.21
C THR A 479 -10.93 -13.37 -3.06
N LYS A 480 -10.54 -13.65 -1.80
CA LYS A 480 -11.45 -13.64 -0.64
C LYS A 480 -11.02 -12.73 0.51
N GLY A 481 -9.80 -12.20 0.47
CA GLY A 481 -9.26 -11.35 1.52
C GLY A 481 -9.78 -9.92 1.46
N THR A 482 -9.52 -9.19 2.54
CA THR A 482 -9.86 -7.78 2.71
C THR A 482 -8.61 -6.99 3.08
N GLU A 483 -8.68 -5.66 2.94
CA GLU A 483 -7.54 -4.79 3.20
C GLU A 483 -7.22 -4.69 4.70
N GLY A 484 -5.95 -4.68 5.04
CA GLY A 484 -5.48 -4.51 6.42
C GLY A 484 -3.96 -4.51 6.50
N VAL A 485 -3.45 -4.50 7.74
CA VAL A 485 -2.00 -4.44 8.00
C VAL A 485 -1.54 -5.77 8.57
N LEU A 486 -0.57 -6.40 7.91
CA LEU A 486 0.05 -7.63 8.39
C LEU A 486 1.54 -7.64 8.04
N HIS A 487 2.36 -8.08 9.00
CA HIS A 487 3.82 -8.21 8.87
C HIS A 487 4.54 -6.96 8.31
N GLY A 488 4.04 -5.76 8.63
CA GLY A 488 4.73 -4.50 8.34
C GLY A 488 4.27 -3.75 7.08
N ALA A 489 3.27 -4.24 6.35
CA ALA A 489 2.70 -3.56 5.19
C ALA A 489 1.18 -3.56 5.21
N TYR A 490 0.60 -2.54 4.57
CA TYR A 490 -0.82 -2.47 4.24
C TYR A 490 -1.09 -3.21 2.92
N MET A 491 -1.93 -4.23 2.95
CA MET A 491 -2.17 -5.17 1.85
C MET A 491 -3.52 -5.86 2.01
N LYS A 492 -3.87 -6.81 1.12
CA LYS A 492 -4.97 -7.74 1.36
C LYS A 492 -4.50 -8.92 2.23
N LEU A 493 -5.36 -9.36 3.13
CA LEU A 493 -5.18 -10.57 3.93
C LEU A 493 -6.51 -11.27 4.22
N LEU A 494 -6.44 -12.55 4.55
CA LEU A 494 -7.56 -13.33 5.09
C LEU A 494 -7.78 -12.93 6.56
N GLN A 495 -8.91 -12.32 6.86
CA GLN A 495 -9.27 -11.87 8.20
C GLN A 495 -10.79 -11.89 8.42
N ASP A 496 -11.20 -12.01 9.68
CA ASP A 496 -12.61 -11.93 10.07
C ASP A 496 -13.12 -10.48 10.20
N GLU A 497 -14.41 -10.32 10.54
CA GLU A 497 -15.06 -9.01 10.72
C GLU A 497 -14.43 -8.16 11.84
N ASN A 498 -13.68 -8.78 12.76
CA ASN A 498 -12.97 -8.10 13.85
C ASN A 498 -11.50 -7.79 13.49
N GLY A 499 -11.09 -8.04 12.25
CA GLY A 499 -9.71 -7.87 11.79
C GLY A 499 -8.73 -8.91 12.34
N GLN A 500 -9.21 -10.06 12.83
CA GLN A 500 -8.34 -11.16 13.25
C GLN A 500 -7.91 -11.97 12.03
N VAL A 501 -6.59 -12.18 11.89
CA VAL A 501 -6.02 -12.95 10.79
C VAL A 501 -6.51 -14.40 10.84
N GLN A 502 -7.12 -14.85 9.74
CA GLN A 502 -7.56 -16.22 9.57
C GLN A 502 -6.40 -17.13 9.17
N GLU A 503 -6.49 -18.41 9.52
CA GLU A 503 -5.51 -19.40 9.10
C GLU A 503 -5.69 -19.70 7.61
N ALA A 504 -4.61 -19.58 6.84
CA ALA A 504 -4.58 -20.04 5.47
C ALA A 504 -4.53 -21.57 5.42
N HIS A 505 -4.92 -22.12 4.27
CA HIS A 505 -4.76 -23.54 4.01
C HIS A 505 -4.43 -23.83 2.54
N SER A 506 -3.40 -24.64 2.32
CA SER A 506 -3.12 -25.29 1.03
C SER A 506 -2.30 -26.56 1.26
N ILE A 507 -2.41 -27.53 0.35
CA ILE A 507 -1.44 -28.64 0.26
C ILE A 507 -0.01 -28.15 0.01
N SER A 508 0.14 -26.99 -0.62
CA SER A 508 1.40 -26.36 -0.96
C SER A 508 1.87 -25.42 0.14
N ALA A 509 2.83 -25.85 0.96
CA ALA A 509 3.35 -25.05 2.07
C ALA A 509 3.93 -23.67 1.65
N GLY A 510 4.37 -23.50 0.40
CA GLY A 510 4.84 -22.20 -0.11
C GLY A 510 3.73 -21.22 -0.52
N LEU A 511 2.49 -21.70 -0.65
CA LEU A 511 1.29 -20.88 -0.92
C LEU A 511 0.41 -20.73 0.33
N ASP A 512 0.68 -21.47 1.40
CA ASP A 512 -0.05 -21.46 2.66
C ASP A 512 0.27 -20.22 3.51
N TYR A 513 -0.18 -19.05 3.05
CA TYR A 513 0.07 -17.77 3.69
C TYR A 513 -1.17 -16.86 3.56
N PRO A 514 -1.63 -16.20 4.65
CA PRO A 514 -2.90 -15.47 4.64
C PRO A 514 -2.81 -14.04 4.09
N GLY A 515 -1.65 -13.61 3.57
CA GLY A 515 -1.44 -12.27 3.03
C GLY A 515 -0.86 -12.31 1.61
N VAL A 516 -0.70 -11.16 0.98
CA VAL A 516 -0.11 -11.09 -0.37
C VAL A 516 0.66 -9.78 -0.57
N GLY A 517 1.72 -9.82 -1.38
CA GLY A 517 2.60 -8.66 -1.60
C GLY A 517 1.84 -7.40 -2.04
N PRO A 518 2.14 -6.21 -1.49
CA PRO A 518 1.36 -4.99 -1.73
C PRO A 518 1.32 -4.56 -3.20
N GLU A 519 2.38 -4.83 -3.98
CA GLU A 519 2.41 -4.55 -5.41
C GLU A 519 1.43 -5.44 -6.19
N HIS A 520 1.21 -6.68 -5.76
CA HIS A 520 0.17 -7.53 -6.37
C HIS A 520 -1.23 -6.99 -6.12
N VAL A 521 -1.50 -6.48 -4.91
CA VAL A 521 -2.77 -5.84 -4.57
C VAL A 521 -2.97 -4.59 -5.42
N HIS A 522 -1.93 -3.77 -5.58
CA HIS A 522 -2.00 -2.60 -6.46
C HIS A 522 -2.30 -2.98 -7.92
N LEU A 523 -1.61 -4.00 -8.45
CA LEU A 523 -1.80 -4.46 -9.82
C LEU A 523 -3.18 -5.09 -10.05
N GLU A 524 -3.78 -5.69 -9.02
CA GLU A 524 -5.19 -6.12 -9.03
C GLU A 524 -6.13 -4.92 -9.06
N ASP A 525 -5.91 -3.94 -8.18
CA ASP A 525 -6.77 -2.76 -8.00
C ASP A 525 -6.87 -1.91 -9.27
N ILE A 526 -5.77 -1.80 -10.03
CA ILE A 526 -5.76 -1.12 -11.33
C ILE A 526 -6.16 -2.03 -12.51
N GLY A 527 -6.48 -3.30 -12.25
CA GLY A 527 -6.88 -4.27 -13.27
C GLY A 527 -5.76 -4.74 -14.20
N ARG A 528 -4.49 -4.54 -13.84
CA ARG A 528 -3.34 -4.91 -14.68
C ARG A 528 -3.04 -6.41 -14.64
N VAL A 529 -3.21 -7.05 -13.49
CA VAL A 529 -2.98 -8.49 -13.31
C VAL A 529 -4.30 -9.16 -12.92
N GLU A 530 -4.64 -10.24 -13.61
CA GLU A 530 -5.75 -11.11 -13.24
C GLU A 530 -5.29 -12.10 -12.16
N TYR A 531 -6.13 -12.37 -11.15
CA TYR A 531 -5.84 -13.40 -10.15
C TYR A 531 -6.90 -14.50 -10.19
N LYS A 532 -6.42 -15.74 -10.18
CA LYS A 532 -7.23 -16.96 -10.26
C LYS A 532 -6.88 -17.86 -9.06
N ALA A 533 -7.79 -18.74 -8.69
CA ALA A 533 -7.60 -19.66 -7.57
C ALA A 533 -7.71 -21.11 -8.05
N VAL A 534 -6.75 -21.94 -7.64
CA VAL A 534 -6.65 -23.36 -8.03
C VAL A 534 -6.71 -24.25 -6.80
N THR A 535 -7.51 -25.31 -6.83
CA THR A 535 -7.66 -26.24 -5.68
C THR A 535 -6.48 -27.20 -5.57
N ASP A 536 -6.34 -27.81 -4.40
CA ASP A 536 -5.30 -28.81 -4.14
C ASP A 536 -5.40 -30.01 -5.11
N GLU A 537 -6.62 -30.44 -5.45
CA GLU A 537 -6.86 -31.53 -6.42
C GLU A 537 -6.40 -31.16 -7.83
N GLU A 538 -6.69 -29.93 -8.28
CA GLU A 538 -6.28 -29.43 -9.60
C GLU A 538 -4.75 -29.29 -9.71
N ALA A 539 -4.11 -28.81 -8.64
CA ALA A 539 -2.65 -28.73 -8.56
C ALA A 539 -2.01 -30.13 -8.62
N LEU A 540 -2.51 -31.10 -7.85
CA LEU A 540 -2.05 -32.49 -7.87
C LEU A 540 -2.22 -33.13 -9.25
N ALA A 541 -3.35 -32.92 -9.92
CA ALA A 541 -3.56 -33.39 -11.28
C ALA A 541 -2.54 -32.82 -12.27
N SER A 542 -2.16 -31.56 -12.08
CA SER A 542 -1.19 -30.85 -12.92
C SER A 542 0.24 -31.31 -12.72
N VAL A 543 0.61 -31.73 -11.50
CA VAL A 543 1.89 -32.43 -11.23
C VAL A 543 2.01 -33.66 -12.13
N ILE A 544 0.97 -34.49 -12.20
CA ILE A 544 0.96 -35.71 -13.01
C ILE A 544 1.11 -35.37 -14.50
N LYS A 545 0.35 -34.38 -14.98
CA LYS A 545 0.37 -33.97 -16.40
C LYS A 545 1.75 -33.47 -16.82
N LEU A 546 2.32 -32.52 -16.08
CA LEU A 546 3.65 -31.98 -16.40
C LEU A 546 4.73 -33.07 -16.34
N SER A 547 4.65 -33.95 -15.34
CA SER A 547 5.61 -35.06 -15.18
C SER A 547 5.54 -36.06 -16.33
N ARG A 548 4.33 -36.43 -16.80
CA ARG A 548 4.15 -37.44 -17.87
C ARG A 548 4.36 -36.88 -19.28
N LEU A 549 4.02 -35.62 -19.49
CA LEU A 549 4.12 -34.98 -20.80
C LEU A 549 5.51 -34.42 -21.04
N GLU A 550 6.11 -33.75 -20.06
CA GLU A 550 7.38 -33.04 -20.24
C GLU A 550 8.54 -33.62 -19.41
N GLY A 551 8.31 -34.64 -18.58
CA GLY A 551 9.37 -35.22 -17.75
C GLY A 551 9.88 -34.29 -16.65
N ILE A 552 9.07 -33.30 -16.27
CA ILE A 552 9.40 -32.31 -15.25
C ILE A 552 8.48 -32.55 -14.05
N ILE A 553 9.07 -32.81 -12.88
CA ILE A 553 8.33 -32.90 -11.61
C ILE A 553 8.35 -31.49 -10.98
N PRO A 554 7.26 -30.70 -11.12
CA PRO A 554 7.22 -29.35 -10.58
C PRO A 554 7.09 -29.37 -9.06
N ALA A 555 7.42 -28.26 -8.40
CA ALA A 555 6.95 -28.04 -7.04
C ALA A 555 5.41 -27.88 -7.01
N LEU A 556 4.78 -28.21 -5.89
CA LEU A 556 3.33 -28.03 -5.70
C LEU A 556 2.88 -26.58 -5.95
N GLU A 557 3.72 -25.61 -5.58
CA GLU A 557 3.48 -24.19 -5.86
C GLU A 557 3.36 -23.94 -7.36
N SER A 558 4.35 -24.41 -8.14
CA SER A 558 4.38 -24.24 -9.60
C SER A 558 3.24 -25.00 -10.30
N ALA A 559 2.81 -26.14 -9.74
CA ALA A 559 1.71 -26.91 -10.29
C ALA A 559 0.36 -26.17 -10.28
N HIS A 560 0.17 -25.20 -9.35
CA HIS A 560 -1.01 -24.34 -9.39
C HIS A 560 -1.04 -23.48 -10.67
N ALA A 561 0.10 -22.89 -11.04
CA ALA A 561 0.21 -22.11 -12.27
C ALA A 561 -0.03 -22.98 -13.52
N VAL A 562 0.42 -24.23 -13.51
CA VAL A 562 0.18 -25.19 -14.60
C VAL A 562 -1.31 -25.55 -14.72
N ALA A 563 -2.00 -25.72 -13.59
CA ALA A 563 -3.43 -26.04 -13.58
C ALA A 563 -4.28 -24.92 -14.20
N GLU A 564 -4.01 -23.68 -13.84
CA GLU A 564 -4.72 -22.52 -14.42
C GLU A 564 -4.31 -22.30 -15.89
N ALA A 565 -3.05 -22.58 -16.23
CA ALA A 565 -2.57 -22.47 -17.61
C ALA A 565 -3.32 -23.43 -18.54
N GLU A 566 -3.64 -24.64 -18.10
CA GLU A 566 -4.44 -25.58 -18.89
C GLU A 566 -5.86 -25.05 -19.17
N LYS A 567 -6.51 -24.48 -18.15
CA LYS A 567 -7.84 -23.85 -18.30
C LYS A 567 -7.78 -22.65 -19.24
N THR A 568 -6.74 -21.82 -19.10
CA THR A 568 -6.51 -20.64 -19.92
C THR A 568 -6.24 -21.02 -21.37
N ALA A 569 -5.39 -22.03 -21.60
CA ALA A 569 -5.04 -22.55 -22.91
C ALA A 569 -6.26 -23.07 -23.69
N ALA A 570 -7.26 -23.63 -23.01
CA ALA A 570 -8.49 -24.11 -23.63
C ALA A 570 -9.32 -22.99 -24.31
N ALA A 571 -9.09 -21.73 -23.92
CA ALA A 571 -9.74 -20.55 -24.50
C ALA A 571 -8.85 -19.79 -25.50
N MET A 572 -7.64 -20.29 -25.79
CA MET A 572 -6.65 -19.63 -26.63
C MET A 572 -6.49 -20.32 -28.00
N GLY A 573 -6.11 -19.54 -29.00
CA GLY A 573 -5.77 -19.99 -30.35
C GLY A 573 -4.39 -20.65 -30.43
N SER A 574 -4.17 -21.46 -31.46
CA SER A 574 -2.91 -22.19 -31.64
C SER A 574 -1.74 -21.36 -32.13
N ASP A 575 -2.00 -20.14 -32.59
CA ASP A 575 -1.01 -19.12 -32.94
C ASP A 575 -0.57 -18.27 -31.74
N GLU A 576 -1.31 -18.33 -30.62
CA GLU A 576 -0.99 -17.60 -29.39
C GLU A 576 0.15 -18.29 -28.58
N ILE A 577 0.77 -17.54 -27.67
CA ILE A 577 1.90 -17.93 -26.84
C ILE A 577 1.52 -17.77 -25.38
N LEU A 578 1.70 -18.86 -24.63
CA LEU A 578 1.48 -18.91 -23.18
C LEU A 578 2.78 -19.29 -22.47
N ILE A 579 3.20 -18.50 -21.48
CA ILE A 579 4.38 -18.78 -20.65
C ILE A 579 3.96 -19.11 -19.22
N ILE A 580 4.54 -20.17 -18.65
CA ILE A 580 4.34 -20.58 -17.25
C ILE A 580 5.67 -20.45 -16.50
N CYS A 581 5.65 -19.76 -15.36
CA CYS A 581 6.77 -19.75 -14.42
C CYS A 581 6.82 -21.06 -13.62
N VAL A 582 7.78 -21.94 -13.91
CA VAL A 582 8.05 -23.14 -13.10
C VAL A 582 8.98 -22.74 -11.95
N SER A 583 8.39 -22.14 -10.93
CA SER A 583 9.06 -21.44 -9.83
C SER A 583 9.99 -22.31 -8.95
N GLY A 584 9.86 -23.64 -9.00
CA GLY A 584 10.72 -24.58 -8.29
C GLY A 584 10.47 -26.05 -8.67
N ARG A 585 11.39 -26.94 -8.27
CA ARG A 585 11.29 -28.40 -8.49
C ARG A 585 10.61 -29.15 -7.34
N GLY A 586 9.96 -30.27 -7.68
CA GLY A 586 9.13 -31.06 -6.77
C GLY A 586 9.85 -32.02 -5.85
N ASP A 587 11.18 -32.06 -5.81
CA ASP A 587 11.93 -32.99 -4.93
C ASP A 587 11.50 -32.90 -3.46
N LYS A 588 11.20 -31.67 -2.99
CA LYS A 588 10.75 -31.43 -1.62
C LYS A 588 9.35 -31.97 -1.33
N ASP A 589 8.53 -32.13 -2.38
CA ASP A 589 7.13 -32.51 -2.28
C ASP A 589 6.94 -34.02 -2.52
N MET A 590 8.02 -34.78 -2.78
CA MET A 590 7.96 -36.20 -3.09
C MET A 590 7.28 -37.05 -2.01
N ALA A 591 7.42 -36.70 -0.73
CA ALA A 591 6.72 -37.39 0.35
C ALA A 591 5.20 -37.16 0.26
N THR A 592 4.80 -35.91 0.01
CA THR A 592 3.40 -35.54 -0.21
C THR A 592 2.85 -36.19 -1.48
N TYR A 593 3.64 -36.24 -2.56
CA TYR A 593 3.26 -36.96 -3.78
C TYR A 593 3.10 -38.44 -3.53
N ALA A 594 4.03 -39.08 -2.83
CA ALA A 594 3.91 -40.49 -2.48
C ALA A 594 2.63 -40.77 -1.69
N GLU A 595 2.28 -39.92 -0.72
CA GLU A 595 1.06 -40.07 0.08
C GLU A 595 -0.24 -39.82 -0.72
N LYS A 596 -0.29 -38.73 -1.50
CA LYS A 596 -1.53 -38.28 -2.16
C LYS A 596 -1.75 -38.89 -3.54
N LEU A 597 -0.69 -39.35 -4.19
CA LEU A 597 -0.70 -39.91 -5.53
C LEU A 597 -0.43 -41.43 -5.52
N GLU A 598 -0.36 -42.06 -4.35
CA GLU A 598 -0.26 -43.52 -4.23
C GLU A 598 -1.47 -44.19 -4.91
N GLY A 599 -1.21 -45.04 -5.91
CA GLY A 599 -2.23 -45.64 -6.80
C GLY A 599 -2.14 -45.20 -8.27
N LEU A 600 -1.25 -44.25 -8.60
CA LEU A 600 -0.89 -43.88 -9.99
C LEU A 600 0.28 -44.69 -10.58
N ALA A 601 0.79 -45.67 -9.82
CA ALA A 601 1.84 -46.61 -10.21
C ALA A 601 1.26 -47.89 -10.84
#